data_AF-A0A2V8MF67-F1
#
_entry.id   AF-A0A2V8MF67-F1
#
_cell.length_a   1.000
_cell.length_b   1.000
_cell.length_c   1.000
_cell.angle_alpha   90.00
_cell.angle_beta   90.00
_cell.angle_gamma   90.00
#
_symmetry.space_group_name_H-M   'P 1'
#
loop_
_entity.id
_entity.type
_entity.pdbx_description
1 polymer ?
#
loop_
_entity_poly.entity_id
_entity_poly.type
_entity_poly.pdbx_seq_one_letter_code
_entity_poly.pdbx_strand_id
1 'polypeptide(L)'
;MGKQLGDYSKAVAHAKLSPNGAEAIAHLKTAPGRFSQFVMVIGTGPDQVVEIVQHELSPLMLWTLTTNADERNARSRVLAYHPNWSDMQIHAWLAEHYPRGLTALGVREIDETLLEAAA
;
A
#
# COMPACT_ATOMS: atom_id res chain seq x y z
N MET A 1 9.52 11.67 4.11
CA MET A 1 9.83 10.67 3.05
C MET A 1 11.08 9.94 3.45
N GLY A 2 11.06 8.61 3.55
CA GLY A 2 12.25 7.83 3.91
C GLY A 2 13.21 7.77 2.73
N LYS A 3 14.42 8.29 2.88
CA LYS A 3 15.50 8.09 1.91
C LYS A 3 15.87 6.61 1.94
N GLN A 4 16.02 5.96 0.78
CA GLN A 4 16.54 4.59 0.74
C GLN A 4 17.97 4.61 1.31
N LEU A 5 18.17 3.96 2.46
CA LEU A 5 19.44 3.89 3.16
C LEU A 5 20.08 2.53 2.87
N GLY A 6 21.16 2.50 2.10
CA GLY A 6 21.93 1.28 1.81
C GLY A 6 22.82 1.39 0.57
N ASP A 7 23.91 0.61 0.55
CA ASP A 7 24.72 0.40 -0.67
C ASP A 7 24.10 -0.73 -1.50
N TYR A 8 23.57 -0.39 -2.68
CA TYR A 8 22.93 -1.32 -3.61
C TYR A 8 23.83 -1.70 -4.80
N SER A 9 25.10 -1.31 -4.79
CA SER A 9 26.06 -1.56 -5.88
C SER A 9 26.15 -3.04 -6.27
N LYS A 10 26.11 -3.94 -5.28
CA LYS A 10 26.09 -5.39 -5.52
C LYS A 10 24.84 -5.87 -6.25
N ALA A 11 23.67 -5.31 -5.91
CA ALA A 11 22.41 -5.65 -6.58
C ALA A 11 22.40 -5.14 -8.02
N VAL A 12 22.86 -3.90 -8.24
CA VAL A 12 23.04 -3.30 -9.56
C VAL A 12 23.97 -4.14 -10.44
N ALA A 13 25.13 -4.53 -9.90
CA ALA A 13 26.11 -5.35 -10.62
C ALA A 13 25.58 -6.75 -10.94
N HIS A 14 24.95 -7.42 -9.96
CA HIS A 14 24.39 -8.75 -10.16
C HIS A 14 23.25 -8.76 -11.19
N ALA A 15 22.35 -7.78 -11.13
CA ALA A 15 21.23 -7.64 -12.07
C ALA A 15 21.65 -7.03 -13.42
N LYS A 16 22.93 -6.65 -13.59
CA LYS A 16 23.47 -6.00 -14.79
C LYS A 16 22.62 -4.80 -15.23
N LEU A 17 22.19 -3.97 -14.28
CA LEU A 17 21.36 -2.83 -14.58
C LEU A 17 22.15 -1.77 -15.36
N SER A 18 21.49 -1.15 -16.33
CA SER A 18 21.97 0.06 -16.98
C SER A 18 22.12 1.20 -15.96
N PRO A 19 22.88 2.27 -16.28
CA PRO A 19 22.98 3.45 -15.43
C PRO A 19 21.60 4.02 -15.06
N ASN A 20 20.66 4.04 -16.00
CA ASN A 20 19.29 4.48 -15.78
C ASN A 20 18.55 3.58 -14.78
N GLY A 21 18.76 2.26 -14.85
CA GLY A 21 18.20 1.30 -13.90
C GLY A 21 18.73 1.51 -12.47
N ALA A 22 20.03 1.77 -12.34
CA ALA A 22 20.65 2.08 -11.04
C ALA A 22 20.14 3.41 -10.47
N GLU A 23 20.01 4.44 -11.30
CA GLU A 23 19.47 5.74 -10.91
C GLU A 23 17.98 5.67 -10.51
N ALA A 24 17.17 4.88 -11.22
CA ALA A 24 15.76 4.70 -10.91
C ALA A 24 15.52 4.16 -9.49
N ILE A 25 16.40 3.28 -8.99
CA ILE A 25 16.32 2.75 -7.62
C ILE A 25 16.41 3.90 -6.60
N ALA A 26 17.29 4.88 -6.80
CA ALA A 26 17.46 6.00 -5.88
C ALA A 26 16.21 6.91 -5.80
N HIS A 27 15.32 6.82 -6.78
CA HIS A 27 14.11 7.63 -6.91
C HIS A 27 12.84 6.91 -6.43
N LEU A 28 12.92 5.64 -6.03
CA LEU A 28 11.78 4.91 -5.47
C LEU A 28 11.27 5.60 -4.21
N LYS A 29 9.96 5.78 -4.16
CA LYS A 29 9.25 6.33 -3.00
C LYS A 29 8.54 5.20 -2.28
N THR A 30 8.64 5.21 -0.95
CA THR A 30 7.82 4.38 -0.08
C THR A 30 6.88 5.26 0.72
N ALA A 31 5.58 4.95 0.63
CA ALA A 31 4.54 5.61 1.40
C ALA A 31 3.69 4.51 2.06
N PRO A 32 4.02 4.11 3.31
CA PRO A 32 3.27 3.08 4.03
C PRO A 32 1.76 3.34 4.00
N GLY A 33 0.99 2.31 3.66
CA GLY A 33 -0.48 2.40 3.56
C GLY A 33 -1.02 3.16 2.34
N ARG A 34 -0.15 3.69 1.45
CA ARG A 34 -0.57 4.36 0.20
C ARG A 34 -0.19 3.57 -1.03
N PHE A 35 1.10 3.34 -1.22
CA PHE A 35 1.61 2.64 -2.40
C PHE A 35 2.98 2.03 -2.16
N SER A 36 3.31 1.05 -3.00
CA SER A 36 4.65 0.49 -3.13
C SER A 36 5.17 0.81 -4.52
N GLN A 37 6.39 1.34 -4.63
CA GLN A 37 7.06 1.49 -5.92
C GLN A 37 8.15 0.43 -6.09
N PHE A 38 8.30 -0.07 -7.31
CA PHE A 38 9.40 -0.95 -7.71
C PHE A 38 9.97 -0.53 -9.05
N VAL A 39 11.26 -0.80 -9.25
CA VAL A 39 11.89 -0.66 -10.57
C VAL A 39 11.65 -1.94 -11.35
N MET A 40 11.04 -1.82 -12.52
CA MET A 40 10.89 -2.90 -13.48
C MET A 40 11.89 -2.68 -14.62
N VAL A 41 12.74 -3.68 -14.87
CA VAL A 41 13.70 -3.65 -15.98
C VAL A 41 13.40 -4.82 -16.91
N ILE A 42 13.14 -4.51 -18.17
CA ILE A 42 12.81 -5.48 -19.22
C ILE A 42 13.88 -5.42 -20.30
N GLY A 43 14.38 -6.57 -20.74
CA GLY A 43 15.45 -6.66 -21.75
C GLY A 43 16.84 -6.82 -21.14
N THR A 44 17.88 -6.70 -21.98
CA THR A 44 19.28 -6.90 -21.56
C THR A 44 20.23 -5.91 -22.23
N GLY A 45 21.33 -5.57 -21.57
CA GLY A 45 22.35 -4.67 -22.13
C GLY A 45 21.80 -3.28 -22.47
N PRO A 46 22.12 -2.71 -23.65
CA PRO A 46 21.66 -1.38 -24.05
C PRO A 46 20.16 -1.33 -24.37
N ASP A 47 19.50 -2.47 -24.58
CA ASP A 47 18.08 -2.55 -24.93
C ASP A 47 17.17 -2.63 -23.69
N GLN A 48 17.71 -2.33 -22.50
CA GLN A 48 16.92 -2.31 -21.28
C GLN A 48 15.90 -1.16 -21.29
N VAL A 49 14.64 -1.51 -21.07
CA VAL A 49 13.57 -0.58 -20.73
C VAL A 49 13.44 -0.55 -19.20
N VAL A 50 13.53 0.65 -18.62
CA VAL A 50 13.49 0.87 -17.18
C VAL A 50 12.25 1.68 -16.84
N GLU A 51 11.39 1.12 -15.99
CA GLU A 51 10.15 1.74 -15.55
C GLU A 51 10.08 1.78 -14.01
N ILE A 52 9.56 2.89 -13.46
CA ILE A 52 9.15 2.93 -12.06
C ILE A 52 7.66 2.61 -12.03
N VAL A 53 7.31 1.45 -11.50
CA VAL A 53 5.93 1.01 -11.37
C VAL A 53 5.45 1.32 -9.95
N GLN A 54 4.33 2.04 -9.86
CA GLN A 54 3.62 2.24 -8.61
C GLN A 54 2.46 1.24 -8.53
N HIS A 55 2.48 0.42 -7.48
CA HIS A 55 1.40 -0.48 -7.15
C HIS A 55 0.60 0.03 -5.96
N GLU A 56 -0.69 0.18 -6.20
CA GLU A 56 -1.69 0.53 -5.20
C GLU A 56 -2.62 -0.66 -5.02
N LEU A 57 -2.92 -0.99 -3.76
CA LEU A 57 -3.94 -1.99 -3.48
C LEU A 57 -5.30 -1.40 -3.82
N SER A 58 -6.19 -2.23 -4.37
CA SER A 58 -7.60 -1.85 -4.41
C SER A 58 -8.09 -1.60 -2.98
N PRO A 59 -9.10 -0.73 -2.77
CA PRO A 59 -9.66 -0.47 -1.45
C PRO A 59 -9.98 -1.74 -0.67
N LEU A 60 -10.60 -2.72 -1.32
CA LEU A 60 -10.94 -4.00 -0.70
C LEU A 60 -9.69 -4.81 -0.33
N MET A 61 -8.67 -4.84 -1.20
CA MET A 61 -7.41 -5.52 -0.90
C MET A 61 -6.66 -4.88 0.27
N LEU A 62 -6.67 -3.54 0.37
CA LEU A 62 -6.11 -2.82 1.51
C LEU A 62 -6.78 -3.31 2.80
N TRP A 63 -8.11 -3.27 2.85
CA TRP A 63 -8.89 -3.68 4.02
C TRP A 63 -8.92 -5.18 4.25
N THR A 64 -8.51 -6.00 3.29
CA THR A 64 -8.35 -7.44 3.52
C THR A 64 -6.97 -7.74 4.10
N LEU A 65 -5.92 -7.13 3.53
CA LEU A 65 -4.52 -7.51 3.74
C LEU A 65 -3.76 -6.62 4.73
N THR A 66 -4.35 -5.54 5.21
CA THR A 66 -3.62 -4.62 6.11
C THR A 66 -3.17 -5.28 7.40
N THR A 67 -1.92 -5.00 7.78
CA THR A 67 -1.30 -5.36 9.06
C THR A 67 -1.22 -4.19 10.03
N ASN A 68 -1.66 -3.00 9.60
CA ASN A 68 -1.67 -1.80 10.42
C ASN A 68 -2.59 -1.99 11.64
N ALA A 69 -2.13 -1.59 12.83
CA ALA A 69 -2.87 -1.79 14.06
C ALA A 69 -4.18 -0.97 14.11
N ASP A 70 -4.14 0.29 13.69
CA ASP A 70 -5.29 1.19 13.68
C ASP A 70 -6.37 0.67 12.71
N GLU A 71 -5.97 0.18 11.54
CA GLU A 71 -6.89 -0.38 10.56
C GLU A 71 -7.46 -1.74 11.00
N ARG A 72 -6.69 -2.57 11.72
CA ARG A 72 -7.24 -3.79 12.35
C ARG A 72 -8.25 -3.45 13.45
N ASN A 73 -7.97 -2.42 14.25
CA ASN A 73 -8.89 -1.95 15.28
C ASN A 73 -10.20 -1.43 14.67
N ALA A 74 -10.13 -0.75 13.53
CA ALA A 74 -11.31 -0.31 12.79
C ALA A 74 -12.19 -1.49 12.36
N ARG A 75 -11.61 -2.58 11.83
CA ARG A 75 -12.37 -3.80 11.51
C ARG A 75 -13.10 -4.35 12.73
N SER A 76 -12.40 -4.45 13.87
CA SER A 76 -12.98 -4.91 15.14
C SER A 76 -14.10 -3.99 15.63
N ARG A 77 -13.97 -2.66 15.43
CA ARG A 77 -15.00 -1.68 15.79
C ARG A 77 -16.25 -1.86 14.94
N VAL A 78 -16.13 -2.00 13.62
CA VAL A 78 -17.28 -2.27 12.73
C VAL A 78 -17.94 -3.59 13.09
N LEU A 79 -17.17 -4.65 13.37
CA LEU A 79 -17.70 -5.95 13.82
C LEU A 79 -18.50 -5.82 15.12
N ALA A 80 -18.03 -5.01 16.07
CA ALA A 80 -18.74 -4.79 17.33
C ALA A 80 -20.10 -4.10 17.13
N TYR A 81 -20.20 -3.19 16.16
CA TYR A 81 -21.45 -2.52 15.79
C TYR A 81 -22.37 -3.40 14.93
N HIS A 82 -21.81 -4.21 14.04
CA HIS A 82 -22.54 -5.13 13.16
C HIS A 82 -22.09 -6.59 13.37
N PRO A 83 -22.43 -7.22 14.51
CA PRO A 83 -21.94 -8.56 14.86
C PRO A 83 -22.40 -9.68 13.92
N ASN A 84 -23.43 -9.41 13.10
CA ASN A 84 -23.96 -10.36 12.12
C ASN A 84 -23.29 -10.25 10.75
N TRP A 85 -22.42 -9.25 10.53
CA TRP A 85 -21.72 -9.10 9.27
C TRP A 85 -20.55 -10.08 9.17
N SER A 86 -20.34 -10.61 7.97
CA SER A 86 -19.11 -11.32 7.65
C SER A 86 -17.92 -10.36 7.55
N ASP A 87 -16.71 -10.90 7.70
CA ASP A 87 -15.46 -10.15 7.48
C ASP A 87 -15.45 -9.43 6.13
N MET A 88 -15.98 -10.07 5.08
CA MET A 88 -16.03 -9.49 3.75
C MET A 88 -16.97 -8.29 3.67
N GLN A 89 -18.12 -8.32 4.36
CA GLN A 89 -19.03 -7.17 4.44
C GLN A 89 -18.39 -6.01 5.20
N ILE A 90 -17.67 -6.31 6.28
CA ILE A 90 -16.91 -5.31 7.04
C ILE A 90 -15.82 -4.68 6.16
N HIS A 91 -15.03 -5.50 5.45
CA HIS A 91 -13.99 -5.00 4.55
C HIS A 91 -14.58 -4.17 3.40
N ALA A 92 -15.73 -4.59 2.82
CA ALA A 92 -16.39 -3.86 1.76
C ALA A 92 -16.90 -2.49 2.24
N TRP A 93 -17.54 -2.45 3.41
CA TRP A 93 -18.00 -1.19 4.00
C TRP A 93 -16.83 -0.25 4.31
N LEU A 94 -15.75 -0.77 4.89
CA LEU A 94 -14.53 0.03 5.15
C LEU A 94 -13.88 0.50 3.84
N ALA A 95 -13.89 -0.33 2.80
CA ALA A 95 -13.38 0.04 1.48
C ALA A 95 -14.21 1.15 0.81
N GLU A 96 -15.51 1.19 1.05
CA GLU A 96 -16.40 2.24 0.56
C GLU A 96 -16.18 3.58 1.28
N HIS A 97 -16.09 3.55 2.61
CA HIS A 97 -16.01 4.77 3.44
C HIS A 97 -14.57 5.29 3.61
N TYR A 98 -13.60 4.39 3.55
CA TYR A 98 -12.17 4.68 3.75
C TYR A 98 -11.33 4.00 2.66
N PRO A 99 -11.50 4.36 1.37
CA PRO A 99 -10.89 3.63 0.26
C PRO A 99 -9.35 3.62 0.26
N ARG A 100 -8.73 4.55 0.98
CA ARG A 100 -7.27 4.66 1.12
C ARG A 100 -6.76 4.21 2.49
N GLY A 101 -7.62 3.66 3.34
CA GLY A 101 -7.28 3.35 4.73
C GLY A 101 -7.18 4.59 5.62
N LEU A 102 -7.07 4.35 6.93
CA LEU A 102 -6.98 5.42 7.94
C LEU A 102 -5.62 6.10 7.91
N THR A 103 -4.56 5.30 7.73
CA THR A 103 -3.18 5.78 7.69
C THR A 103 -2.97 6.83 6.62
N ALA A 104 -3.51 6.61 5.42
CA ALA A 104 -3.35 7.55 4.31
C ALA A 104 -4.10 8.86 4.54
N LEU A 105 -5.19 8.84 5.32
CA LEU A 105 -5.98 10.00 5.69
C LEU A 105 -5.42 10.74 6.91
N GLY A 106 -4.44 10.14 7.62
CA GLY A 106 -3.85 10.72 8.83
C GLY A 106 -4.74 10.61 10.06
N VAL A 107 -5.74 9.72 10.03
CA VAL A 107 -6.63 9.42 11.16
C VAL A 107 -6.27 8.05 11.75
N ARG A 108 -6.66 7.81 13.00
CA ARG A 108 -6.41 6.54 13.70
C ARG A 108 -7.67 5.72 13.97
N GLU A 109 -8.82 6.35 13.83
CA GLU A 109 -10.12 5.77 14.18
C GLU A 109 -11.12 6.10 13.07
N ILE A 110 -12.15 5.27 12.94
CA ILE A 110 -13.29 5.53 12.07
C ILE A 110 -14.25 6.51 12.74
N ASP A 111 -14.99 7.25 11.93
CA ASP A 111 -16.09 8.09 12.37
C ASP A 111 -17.29 7.19 12.65
N GLU A 112 -17.61 7.04 13.93
CA GLU A 112 -18.70 6.15 14.38
C GLU A 112 -20.08 6.62 13.96
N THR A 113 -20.25 7.90 13.62
CA THR A 113 -21.54 8.39 13.10
C THR A 113 -21.92 7.69 11.78
N LEU A 114 -20.92 7.16 11.04
CA LEU A 114 -21.14 6.39 9.82
C LEU A 114 -21.72 4.99 10.10
N LEU A 115 -21.54 4.45 11.31
CA LEU A 115 -22.05 3.13 11.69
C LEU A 115 -23.54 3.16 12.03
N GLU A 116 -24.03 4.29 12.53
CA GLU A 116 -25.46 4.49 12.85
C GLU A 116 -26.33 4.58 11.58
N ALA A 117 -25.77 5.09 10.47
CA ALA A 117 -26.48 5.26 9.21
C ALA A 117 -26.59 3.97 8.37
N ALA A 118 -25.86 2.91 8.75
CA ALA A 118 -25.77 1.65 8.02
C ALA A 118 -26.65 0.53 8.62
N ALA A 119 -27.44 0.83 9.66
CA ALA A 119 -28.39 -0.07 10.32
C ALA A 119 -29.80 0.03 9.70
#